data_AF-A0A832V7C0-F1
#
_entry.id   AF-A0A832V7C0-F1
#
_cell.length_a   1.000
_cell.length_b   1.000
_cell.length_c   1.000
_cell.angle_alpha   90.00
_cell.angle_beta   90.00
_cell.angle_gamma   90.00
#
_symmetry.space_group_name_H-M   'P 1'
#
loop_
_entity.id
_entity.type
_entity.pdbx_description
1 polymer ?
#
loop_
_entity_poly.entity_id
_entity_poly.type
_entity_poly.pdbx_seq_one_letter_code
_entity_poly.pdbx_strand_id
1 'polypeptide(L)'
;MPKIRYLKNLSRTLRAPFHRQWSFRRLRTYHEERRSVPELVNWAMTFGGSGFLTIHTVQKHSEILALAQEVAELKPRIILEIGTARAGTLLIWAGLASDRVLTCDLFHSPAQRPLLEALPPRDPGCQVSLLTGDSHTPEFKKRVASALGREKVDFLFIDGDHTEAGVEQDYEDY
;
A
#
# COMPACT_ATOMS: atom_id res chain seq x y z
N MET A 1 -19.07 -18.76 -16.39
CA MET A 1 -20.48 -18.29 -16.43
C MET A 1 -20.57 -16.77 -16.27
N PRO A 2 -20.84 -16.02 -17.36
CA PRO A 2 -20.86 -14.56 -17.37
C PRO A 2 -21.93 -13.91 -16.46
N LYS A 3 -23.09 -14.57 -16.28
CA LYS A 3 -24.17 -14.08 -15.40
C LYS A 3 -23.77 -13.98 -13.92
N ILE A 4 -22.95 -14.92 -13.42
CA ILE A 4 -22.47 -14.91 -12.03
C ILE A 4 -21.47 -13.76 -11.81
N ARG A 5 -20.61 -13.49 -12.80
CA ARG A 5 -19.65 -12.37 -12.77
C ARG A 5 -20.37 -11.01 -12.82
N TYR A 6 -21.45 -10.92 -13.60
CA TYR A 6 -22.30 -9.73 -13.68
C TYR A 6 -23.01 -9.44 -12.34
N LEU A 7 -23.62 -10.44 -11.70
CA LEU A 7 -24.29 -10.29 -10.39
C LEU A 7 -23.29 -9.93 -9.27
N LYS A 8 -22.09 -10.52 -9.29
CA LYS A 8 -20.99 -10.16 -8.37
C LYS A 8 -20.55 -8.70 -8.58
N ASN A 9 -20.51 -8.21 -9.81
CA ASN A 9 -20.16 -6.82 -10.08
C ASN A 9 -21.28 -5.86 -9.67
N LEU A 10 -22.55 -6.18 -9.95
CA LEU A 10 -23.70 -5.36 -9.58
C LEU A 10 -23.86 -5.22 -8.05
N SER A 11 -23.70 -6.32 -7.31
CA SER A 11 -23.73 -6.30 -5.84
C SER A 11 -22.57 -5.51 -5.22
N ARG A 12 -21.38 -5.58 -5.83
CA ARG A 12 -20.23 -4.74 -5.43
C ARG A 12 -20.50 -3.25 -5.66
N THR A 13 -21.17 -2.90 -6.75
CA THR A 13 -21.53 -1.50 -7.06
C THR A 13 -22.60 -0.96 -6.11
N LEU A 14 -23.66 -1.72 -5.84
CA LEU A 14 -24.75 -1.29 -4.95
C LEU A 14 -24.30 -1.11 -3.49
N ARG A 15 -23.34 -1.92 -3.04
CA ARG A 15 -22.78 -1.83 -1.68
C ARG A 15 -21.56 -0.92 -1.59
N ALA A 16 -21.04 -0.40 -2.70
CA ALA A 16 -19.84 0.44 -2.71
C ALA A 16 -19.93 1.65 -1.78
N PRO A 17 -21.06 2.39 -1.67
CA PRO A 17 -21.17 3.49 -0.71
C PRO A 17 -21.04 3.04 0.75
N PHE A 18 -21.63 1.89 1.11
CA PHE A 18 -21.53 1.33 2.45
C PHE A 18 -20.12 0.84 2.77
N HIS A 19 -19.46 0.17 1.82
CA HIS A 19 -18.07 -0.24 1.97
C HIS A 19 -17.16 0.97 2.16
N ARG A 20 -17.37 2.03 1.37
CA ARG A 20 -16.66 3.30 1.51
C ARG A 20 -16.88 3.91 2.89
N GLN A 21 -18.14 4.04 3.31
CA GLN A 21 -18.46 4.60 4.61
C GLN A 21 -17.81 3.79 5.75
N TRP A 22 -17.86 2.47 5.68
CA TRP A 22 -17.24 1.59 6.66
C TRP A 22 -15.71 1.76 6.70
N SER A 23 -15.03 1.69 5.55
CA SER A 23 -13.56 1.79 5.50
C SER A 23 -13.07 3.15 5.97
N PHE A 24 -13.77 4.24 5.65
CA PHE A 24 -13.41 5.58 6.14
C PHE A 24 -13.75 5.80 7.62
N ARG A 25 -14.79 5.17 8.16
CA ARG A 25 -15.03 5.15 9.62
C ARG A 25 -13.90 4.41 10.33
N ARG A 26 -13.48 3.28 9.78
CA ARG A 26 -12.38 2.49 10.34
C ARG A 26 -11.04 3.21 10.24
N LEU A 27 -10.79 3.90 9.12
CA LEU A 27 -9.63 4.77 8.96
C LEU A 27 -9.60 5.88 10.02
N ARG A 28 -10.77 6.47 10.33
CA ARG A 28 -10.86 7.47 11.41
C ARG A 28 -10.43 6.87 12.75
N THR A 29 -10.90 5.67 13.09
CA THR A 29 -10.45 4.97 14.30
C THR A 29 -8.96 4.68 14.28
N TYR A 30 -8.42 4.24 13.15
CA TYR A 30 -6.97 4.07 12.99
C TYR A 30 -6.21 5.37 13.28
N HIS A 31 -6.73 6.52 12.84
CA HIS A 31 -6.14 7.87 13.03
C HIS A 31 -6.43 8.54 14.39
N GLU A 32 -7.23 7.94 15.28
CA GLU A 32 -7.55 8.56 16.59
C GLU A 32 -6.30 8.79 17.47
N GLU A 33 -5.29 7.93 17.31
CA GLU A 33 -4.06 7.97 18.09
C GLU A 33 -2.88 7.55 17.21
N ARG A 34 -1.67 7.97 17.59
CA ARG A 34 -0.45 7.51 16.95
C ARG A 34 -0.23 6.04 17.29
N ARG A 35 0.07 5.23 16.27
CA ARG A 35 0.26 3.79 16.41
C ARG A 35 1.73 3.44 16.57
N SER A 36 2.03 2.58 17.53
CA SER A 36 3.33 1.90 17.64
C SER A 36 3.52 0.91 16.49
N VAL A 37 4.76 0.48 16.23
CA VAL A 37 5.05 -0.48 15.14
C VAL A 37 4.22 -1.77 15.27
N PRO A 38 4.09 -2.42 16.45
CA PRO A 38 3.24 -3.60 16.59
C PRO A 38 1.76 -3.32 16.28
N GLU A 39 1.25 -2.15 16.66
CA GLU A 39 -0.12 -1.75 16.36
C GLU A 39 -0.33 -1.50 14.87
N LEU A 40 0.63 -0.86 14.18
CA LEU A 40 0.59 -0.67 12.72
C LEU A 40 0.46 -2.02 12.01
N VAL A 41 1.27 -2.99 12.40
CA VAL A 41 1.25 -4.35 11.84
C VAL A 41 -0.09 -5.05 12.14
N ASN A 42 -0.58 -4.96 13.38
CA ASN A 42 -1.88 -5.52 13.73
C ASN A 42 -3.03 -4.86 12.94
N TRP A 43 -2.97 -3.54 12.72
CA TRP A 43 -3.92 -2.84 11.85
C TRP A 43 -3.82 -3.31 10.41
N ALA A 44 -2.61 -3.45 9.86
CA ALA A 44 -2.40 -3.97 8.51
C ALA A 44 -3.01 -5.37 8.30
N MET A 45 -3.06 -6.20 9.34
CA MET A 45 -3.67 -7.54 9.28
C MET A 45 -5.17 -7.52 9.50
N THR A 46 -5.66 -6.65 10.37
CA THR A 46 -7.05 -6.72 10.85
C THR A 46 -7.95 -5.62 10.30
N PHE A 47 -7.41 -4.62 9.57
CA PHE A 47 -8.19 -3.49 9.03
C PHE A 47 -9.41 -4.00 8.27
N GLY A 48 -9.25 -5.00 7.40
CA GLY A 48 -10.37 -5.64 6.73
C GLY A 48 -11.03 -4.72 5.70
N GLY A 49 -12.35 -4.77 5.61
CA GLY A 49 -13.11 -4.07 4.57
C GLY A 49 -13.68 -5.04 3.55
N SER A 50 -14.00 -4.53 2.37
CA SER A 50 -14.67 -5.33 1.34
C SER A 50 -14.40 -4.78 -0.05
N GLY A 51 -14.31 -5.70 -1.00
CA GLY A 51 -14.06 -5.35 -2.40
C GLY A 51 -12.74 -4.62 -2.59
N PHE A 52 -12.75 -3.56 -3.41
CA PHE A 52 -11.56 -2.72 -3.65
C PHE A 52 -11.14 -1.87 -2.43
N LEU A 53 -11.94 -1.84 -1.36
CA LEU A 53 -11.66 -1.07 -0.15
C LEU A 53 -11.19 -1.95 1.01
N THR A 54 -10.61 -3.11 0.67
CA THR A 54 -10.04 -4.03 1.64
C THR A 54 -8.60 -3.63 1.89
N ILE A 55 -8.24 -3.44 3.16
CA ILE A 55 -6.85 -3.28 3.61
C ILE A 55 -6.48 -4.53 4.41
N HIS A 56 -5.49 -5.28 3.94
CA HIS A 56 -5.07 -6.53 4.57
C HIS A 56 -3.71 -6.97 4.03
N THR A 57 -2.75 -7.29 4.91
CA THR A 57 -1.50 -7.97 4.54
C THR A 57 -1.62 -9.48 4.74
N VAL A 58 -1.10 -10.26 3.78
CA VAL A 58 -1.02 -11.74 3.89
C VAL A 58 0.34 -12.20 4.44
N GLN A 59 1.25 -11.26 4.69
CA GLN A 59 2.58 -11.53 5.25
C GLN A 59 2.48 -12.21 6.62
N LYS A 60 3.46 -13.05 6.98
CA LYS A 60 3.47 -13.69 8.30
C LYS A 60 3.74 -12.65 9.37
N HIS A 61 2.94 -12.69 10.45
CA HIS A 61 3.00 -11.69 11.52
C HIS A 61 4.39 -11.48 12.11
N SER A 62 5.09 -12.56 12.47
CA SER A 62 6.42 -12.45 13.05
C SER A 62 7.45 -11.85 12.09
N GLU A 63 7.37 -12.18 10.80
CA GLU A 63 8.30 -11.72 9.77
C GLU A 63 8.09 -10.24 9.46
N ILE A 64 6.84 -9.83 9.21
CA ILE A 64 6.54 -8.43 8.89
C ILE A 64 6.71 -7.51 10.10
N LEU A 65 6.46 -8.00 11.32
CA LEU A 65 6.71 -7.23 12.54
C LEU A 65 8.20 -6.97 12.72
N ALA A 66 9.04 -8.00 12.60
CA ALA A 66 10.48 -7.85 12.72
C ALA A 66 11.02 -6.88 11.66
N LEU A 67 10.61 -7.04 10.40
CA LEU A 67 11.00 -6.10 9.33
C LEU A 67 10.53 -4.67 9.62
N ALA A 68 9.28 -4.48 10.03
CA ALA A 68 8.74 -3.15 10.33
C ALA A 68 9.48 -2.47 11.50
N GLN A 69 9.98 -3.23 12.47
CA GLN A 69 10.80 -2.71 13.56
C GLN A 69 12.15 -2.21 13.04
N GLU A 70 12.85 -3.00 12.21
CA GLU A 70 14.12 -2.59 11.59
C GLU A 70 13.93 -1.34 10.71
N VAL A 71 12.88 -1.31 9.90
CA VAL A 71 12.56 -0.16 9.04
C VAL A 71 12.23 1.08 9.88
N ALA A 72 11.55 0.94 11.01
CA ALA A 72 11.26 2.07 11.89
C ALA A 72 12.54 2.73 12.46
N GLU A 73 13.59 1.94 12.74
CA GLU A 73 14.88 2.46 13.20
C GLU A 73 15.61 3.27 12.13
N LEU A 74 15.40 2.97 10.84
CA LEU A 74 15.92 3.77 9.73
C LEU A 74 15.32 5.19 9.68
N LYS A 75 14.15 5.40 10.30
CA LYS A 75 13.37 6.64 10.24
C LYS A 75 13.21 7.14 8.79
N PRO A 76 12.67 6.29 7.89
CA PRO A 76 12.68 6.55 6.46
C PRO A 76 11.87 7.80 6.14
N ARG A 77 12.42 8.64 5.26
CA ARG A 77 11.74 9.80 4.72
C ARG A 77 10.89 9.37 3.52
N ILE A 78 11.48 8.59 2.62
CA ILE A 78 10.87 8.13 1.37
C ILE A 78 10.93 6.60 1.29
N ILE A 79 9.78 5.97 1.08
CA ILE A 79 9.68 4.52 0.85
C ILE A 79 9.14 4.26 -0.55
N LEU A 80 9.70 3.25 -1.24
CA LEU A 80 9.14 2.69 -2.47
C LEU A 80 8.68 1.24 -2.21
N GLU A 81 7.45 0.94 -2.59
CA GLU A 81 6.85 -0.38 -2.51
C GLU A 81 6.51 -0.87 -3.93
N ILE A 82 7.05 -2.01 -4.32
CA ILE A 82 6.65 -2.76 -5.51
C ILE A 82 5.72 -3.89 -5.07
N GLY A 83 4.45 -3.83 -5.46
CA GLY A 83 3.41 -4.76 -5.04
C GLY A 83 2.49 -4.19 -3.97
N THR A 84 1.49 -3.38 -4.36
CA THR A 84 0.52 -2.82 -3.41
C THR A 84 -0.49 -3.86 -2.92
N ALA A 85 -0.97 -4.74 -3.79
CA ALA A 85 -1.98 -5.76 -3.52
C ALA A 85 -3.23 -5.23 -2.77
N ARG A 86 -3.40 -5.63 -1.50
CA ARG A 86 -4.48 -5.16 -0.60
C ARG A 86 -4.00 -4.11 0.39
N ALA A 87 -2.91 -3.41 0.10
CA ALA A 87 -2.40 -2.25 0.83
C ALA A 87 -2.14 -2.46 2.34
N GLY A 88 -1.98 -3.71 2.80
CA GLY A 88 -1.65 -3.96 4.20
C GLY A 88 -0.22 -3.51 4.53
N THR A 89 0.75 -3.89 3.71
CA THR A 89 2.14 -3.41 3.80
C THR A 89 2.22 -1.91 3.56
N LEU A 90 1.48 -1.37 2.58
CA LEU A 90 1.33 0.07 2.39
C LEU A 90 0.90 0.80 3.67
N LEU A 91 -0.06 0.27 4.45
CA LEU A 91 -0.48 0.88 5.72
C LEU A 91 0.69 0.97 6.71
N ILE A 92 1.53 -0.06 6.78
CA ILE A 92 2.72 -0.08 7.63
C ILE A 92 3.70 0.99 7.15
N TRP A 93 4.07 0.98 5.87
CA TRP A 93 5.02 1.93 5.29
C TRP A 93 4.55 3.38 5.40
N ALA A 94 3.27 3.63 5.17
CA ALA A 94 2.64 4.94 5.32
C ALA A 94 2.63 5.43 6.78
N GLY A 95 2.68 4.52 7.76
CA GLY A 95 2.81 4.85 9.18
C GLY A 95 4.24 5.11 9.64
N LEU A 96 5.25 4.66 8.88
CA LEU A 96 6.67 4.77 9.21
C LEU A 96 7.37 5.90 8.44
N ALA A 97 6.98 6.16 7.19
CA ALA A 97 7.58 7.21 6.36
C ALA A 97 7.26 8.62 6.90
N SER A 98 8.21 9.55 6.78
CA SER A 98 8.00 10.94 7.22
C SER A 98 7.72 11.96 6.10
N ASP A 99 7.97 11.63 4.83
CA ASP A 99 7.63 12.48 3.67
C ASP A 99 6.65 11.78 2.73
N ARG A 100 7.02 10.62 2.16
CA ARG A 100 6.12 9.93 1.23
C ARG A 100 6.39 8.44 1.04
N VAL A 101 5.35 7.74 0.61
CA VAL A 101 5.42 6.37 0.08
C VAL A 101 4.96 6.37 -1.37
N LEU A 102 5.81 5.87 -2.27
CA LEU A 102 5.43 5.51 -3.63
C LEU A 102 5.05 4.03 -3.62
N THR A 103 3.82 3.71 -3.99
CA THR A 103 3.34 2.32 -4.05
C THR A 103 2.96 1.95 -5.47
N CYS A 104 3.49 0.82 -5.94
CA CYS A 104 3.46 0.39 -7.32
C CYS A 104 2.68 -0.92 -7.47
N ASP A 105 1.80 -0.98 -8.46
CA ASP A 105 1.05 -2.20 -8.78
C ASP A 105 0.59 -2.14 -10.23
N LEU A 106 0.40 -3.30 -10.86
CA LEU A 106 -0.19 -3.41 -12.20
C LEU A 106 -1.57 -2.75 -12.27
N PHE A 107 -2.32 -2.72 -11.16
CA PHE A 107 -3.64 -2.10 -11.12
C PHE A 107 -4.00 -1.46 -9.78
N HIS A 108 -4.36 -0.17 -9.84
CA HIS A 108 -5.05 0.53 -8.75
C HIS A 108 -6.46 0.91 -9.15
N SER A 109 -7.47 0.37 -8.47
CA SER A 109 -8.87 0.72 -8.73
C SER A 109 -9.14 2.20 -8.41
N PRO A 110 -9.84 2.97 -9.26
CA PRO A 110 -10.22 4.34 -8.94
C PRO A 110 -11.00 4.47 -7.62
N ALA A 111 -11.77 3.44 -7.26
CA ALA A 111 -12.53 3.42 -6.02
C ALA A 111 -11.65 3.36 -4.77
N GLN A 112 -10.46 2.76 -4.84
CA GLN A 112 -9.58 2.55 -3.69
C GLN A 112 -8.60 3.69 -3.46
N ARG A 113 -8.23 4.44 -4.52
CA ARG A 113 -7.26 5.55 -4.45
C ARG A 113 -7.52 6.52 -3.29
N PRO A 114 -8.73 7.05 -3.07
CA PRO A 114 -8.97 7.98 -1.97
C PRO A 114 -8.75 7.38 -0.58
N LEU A 115 -8.93 6.07 -0.42
CA LEU A 115 -8.69 5.38 0.85
C LEU A 115 -7.18 5.18 1.06
N LEU A 116 -6.47 4.75 0.02
CA LEU A 116 -5.03 4.47 0.09
C LEU A 116 -4.20 5.75 0.28
N GLU A 117 -4.55 6.81 -0.43
CA GLU A 117 -3.92 8.15 -0.29
C GLU A 117 -4.17 8.74 1.12
N ALA A 118 -5.23 8.31 1.79
CA ALA A 118 -5.58 8.73 3.14
C ALA A 118 -5.03 7.80 4.23
N LEU A 119 -4.27 6.75 3.89
CA LEU A 119 -3.68 5.85 4.89
C LEU A 119 -2.72 6.55 5.87
N PRO A 120 -1.81 7.43 5.43
CA PRO A 120 -0.89 8.09 6.34
C PRO A 120 -1.62 8.80 7.48
N PRO A 121 -1.12 8.71 8.73
CA PRO A 121 -1.57 9.61 9.78
C PRO A 121 -1.23 11.06 9.39
N ARG A 122 -1.98 12.03 9.94
CA ARG A 122 -1.77 13.46 9.59
C ARG A 122 -0.48 14.05 10.14
N ASP A 123 0.16 13.37 11.09
CA ASP A 123 1.40 13.79 11.73
C ASP A 123 2.29 12.55 12.01
N PRO A 124 3.50 12.45 11.44
CA PRO A 124 4.09 13.37 10.47
C PRO A 124 3.39 13.28 9.09
N GLY A 125 3.40 14.39 8.34
CA GLY A 125 2.64 14.59 7.10
C GLY A 125 3.12 13.77 5.88
N CYS A 126 3.15 12.45 6.00
CA CYS A 126 3.46 11.53 4.91
C CYS A 126 2.38 11.56 3.82
N GLN A 127 2.81 11.50 2.56
CA GLN A 127 1.94 11.41 1.39
C GLN A 127 2.07 10.03 0.72
N VAL A 128 0.95 9.43 0.33
CA VAL A 128 0.95 8.20 -0.46
C VAL A 128 0.65 8.53 -1.92
N SER A 129 1.52 8.09 -2.83
CA SER A 129 1.33 8.22 -4.28
C SER A 129 1.24 6.85 -4.93
N LEU A 130 0.16 6.60 -5.67
CA LEU A 130 -0.10 5.31 -6.31
C LEU A 130 0.32 5.33 -7.77
N LEU A 131 1.34 4.55 -8.09
CA LEU A 131 1.87 4.37 -9.43
C LEU A 131 1.34 3.06 -10.03
N THR A 132 0.34 3.14 -10.92
CA THR A 132 -0.14 1.97 -11.69
C THR A 132 0.69 1.65 -12.94
N GLY A 133 1.19 0.43 -13.07
CA GLY A 133 1.95 -0.05 -14.22
C GLY A 133 2.88 -1.22 -13.87
N ASP A 134 3.58 -1.73 -14.88
CA ASP A 134 4.52 -2.86 -14.76
C ASP A 134 5.91 -2.35 -14.38
N SER A 135 6.43 -2.76 -13.22
CA SER A 135 7.69 -2.29 -12.65
C SER A 135 8.91 -2.65 -13.49
N HIS A 136 8.80 -3.68 -14.33
CA HIS A 136 9.88 -4.17 -15.19
C HIS A 136 10.00 -3.39 -16.52
N THR A 137 9.10 -2.43 -16.77
CA THR A 137 9.14 -1.64 -18.00
C THR A 137 10.01 -0.38 -17.87
N PRO A 138 10.81 -0.03 -18.90
CA PRO A 138 11.60 1.20 -18.90
C PRO A 138 10.75 2.47 -18.70
N GLU A 139 9.53 2.49 -19.20
CA GLU A 139 8.58 3.60 -19.05
C GLU A 139 8.17 3.79 -17.59
N PHE A 140 7.92 2.69 -16.87
CA PHE A 140 7.53 2.75 -15.47
C PHE A 140 8.71 3.17 -14.60
N LYS A 141 9.91 2.65 -14.86
CA LYS A 141 11.15 3.10 -14.20
C LYS A 141 11.34 4.62 -14.32
N LYS A 142 11.16 5.16 -15.53
CA LYS A 142 11.19 6.63 -15.75
C LYS A 142 10.11 7.36 -14.95
N ARG A 143 8.93 6.76 -14.78
CA ARG A 143 7.84 7.37 -14.01
C ARG A 143 8.13 7.39 -12.51
N VAL A 144 8.69 6.32 -11.97
CA VAL A 144 9.16 6.28 -10.57
C VAL A 144 10.28 7.30 -10.37
N ALA A 145 11.28 7.32 -11.25
CA ALA A 145 12.36 8.32 -11.22
C ALA A 145 11.83 9.76 -11.29
N SER A 146 10.81 10.03 -12.12
CA SER A 146 10.17 11.35 -12.20
C SER A 146 9.43 11.71 -10.90
N ALA A 147 8.81 10.74 -10.23
CA ALA A 147 8.12 10.95 -8.96
C ALA A 147 9.09 11.19 -7.79
N LEU A 148 10.28 10.59 -7.84
CA LEU A 148 11.37 10.81 -6.88
C LEU A 148 12.15 12.10 -7.17
N GLY A 149 12.22 12.53 -8.43
CA GLY A 149 13.01 13.68 -8.84
C GLY A 149 14.50 13.42 -8.65
N ARG A 150 15.13 14.13 -7.69
CA ARG A 150 16.55 13.95 -7.34
C ARG A 150 16.76 13.18 -6.03
N GLU A 151 15.67 12.85 -5.35
CA GLU A 151 15.71 12.15 -4.06
C GLU A 151 15.93 10.65 -4.27
N LYS A 152 16.51 10.00 -3.26
CA LYS A 152 16.63 8.54 -3.20
C LYS A 152 15.58 7.99 -2.24
N VAL A 153 15.28 6.70 -2.40
CA VAL A 153 14.48 5.96 -1.42
C VAL A 153 15.37 5.57 -0.23
N ASP A 154 14.82 5.64 0.97
CA ASP A 154 15.50 5.19 2.18
C ASP A 154 15.22 3.70 2.46
N PHE A 155 14.12 3.20 1.91
CA PHE A 155 13.73 1.79 1.98
C PHE A 155 12.95 1.39 0.71
N LEU A 156 13.32 0.24 0.15
CA LEU A 156 12.65 -0.42 -0.97
C LEU A 156 12.07 -1.75 -0.50
N PHE A 157 10.77 -1.93 -0.70
CA PHE A 157 10.07 -3.20 -0.45
C PHE A 157 9.63 -3.82 -1.77
N ILE A 158 10.04 -5.07 -2.03
CA ILE A 158 9.74 -5.80 -3.27
C ILE A 158 8.87 -7.02 -2.93
N ASP A 159 7.62 -7.01 -3.43
CA ASP A 159 6.62 -8.08 -3.26
C ASP A 159 5.74 -8.16 -4.54
N GLY A 160 6.42 -8.13 -5.70
CA GLY A 160 5.82 -8.01 -7.03
C GLY A 160 5.27 -9.32 -7.61
N ASP A 161 5.83 -9.77 -8.74
CA ASP A 161 5.34 -10.94 -9.49
C ASP A 161 5.77 -12.31 -8.89
N HIS A 162 6.64 -12.27 -7.89
CA HIS A 162 7.24 -13.41 -7.19
C HIS A 162 8.05 -14.35 -8.08
N THR A 163 8.49 -13.91 -9.27
CA THR A 163 9.49 -14.65 -10.04
C THR A 163 10.88 -14.22 -9.58
N GLU A 164 11.84 -15.15 -9.55
CA GLU A 164 13.22 -14.82 -9.21
C GLU A 164 13.77 -13.71 -10.10
N ALA A 165 13.60 -13.86 -11.42
CA ALA A 165 14.04 -12.87 -12.41
C ALA A 165 13.34 -11.52 -12.25
N GLY A 166 12.05 -11.50 -11.92
CA GLY A 166 11.31 -10.26 -11.67
C GLY A 166 11.79 -9.54 -10.42
N VAL A 167 12.04 -10.28 -9.33
CA VAL A 167 12.60 -9.72 -8.10
C VAL A 167 14.02 -9.21 -8.31
N GLU A 168 14.88 -9.95 -9.02
CA GLU A 168 16.23 -9.52 -9.38
C GLU A 168 16.18 -8.24 -10.22
N GLN A 169 15.28 -8.16 -11.19
CA GLN A 169 15.11 -6.96 -11.99
C GLN A 169 14.65 -5.76 -11.14
N ASP A 170 13.64 -5.92 -10.27
CA ASP A 170 13.18 -4.84 -9.39
C ASP A 170 14.31 -4.37 -8.45
N TYR A 171 15.16 -5.28 -7.97
CA TYR A 171 16.31 -4.96 -7.12
C TYR A 171 17.39 -4.16 -7.86
N GLU A 172 17.68 -4.50 -9.12
CA GLU A 172 18.67 -3.77 -9.94
C GLU A 172 18.11 -2.44 -10.47
N ASP A 173 16.79 -2.32 -10.62
CA ASP A 173 16.16 -1.15 -11.22
C ASP A 173 15.94 0.03 -10.26
N TYR A 174 15.71 -0.22 -8.96
CA TYR A 174 15.21 0.78 -7.99
C TYR A 174 16.10 0.94 -6.75
#